data_AF-X0YW51-F1
#
_entry.id   AF-X0YW51-F1
#
_cell.length_a   1.000
_cell.length_b   1.000
_cell.length_c   1.000
_cell.angle_alpha   90.00
_cell.angle_beta   90.00
_cell.angle_gamma   90.00
#
_symmetry.space_group_name_H-M   'P 1'
#
loop_
_entity.id
_entity.type
_entity.pdbx_description
1 polymer ?
#
loop_
_entity_poly.entity_id
_entity_poly.type
_entity_poly.pdbx_seq_one_letter_code
_entity_poly.pdbx_strand_id
1 'polypeptide(L)'
;ITQSEYDKKAYKLKQLQYDLDLKLKQHTEADEKFGITVNYLLNLASRAYELFESSKIEQKRQLINFLLSNLRLKGKTLLYDVNKPFDAILNANKCSGLAPRVGLEPTTLRLTAECSTIELPGIKDSNDMLL
;
A
#
# COMPACT_ATOMS: atom_id res chain seq x y z
N ILE A 1 -34.53 28.28 -5.52
CA ILE A 1 -34.37 26.88 -5.04
C ILE A 1 -35.52 26.61 -4.11
N THR A 2 -36.31 25.58 -4.40
CA THR A 2 -37.46 25.18 -3.56
C THR A 2 -36.96 24.30 -2.41
N GLN A 3 -37.61 24.33 -1.25
CA GLN A 3 -37.25 23.52 -0.07
C GLN A 3 -36.99 22.04 -0.42
N SER A 4 -37.84 21.45 -1.27
CA SER A 4 -37.71 20.07 -1.75
C SER A 4 -36.40 19.79 -2.52
N GLU A 5 -35.90 20.77 -3.28
CA GLU A 5 -34.62 20.63 -4.01
C GLU A 5 -33.43 20.66 -3.06
N TYR A 6 -33.52 21.48 -1.99
CA TYR A 6 -32.52 21.54 -0.94
C TYR A 6 -32.45 20.22 -0.17
N ASP A 7 -33.59 19.72 0.31
CA ASP A 7 -33.67 18.48 1.08
C ASP A 7 -33.15 17.28 0.26
N LYS A 8 -33.47 17.22 -1.03
CA LYS A 8 -32.97 16.19 -1.95
C LYS A 8 -31.45 16.26 -2.14
N LYS A 9 -30.86 17.46 -2.23
CA LYS A 9 -29.41 17.64 -2.30
C LYS A 9 -28.73 17.27 -0.98
N ALA A 10 -29.29 17.70 0.14
CA ALA A 10 -28.77 17.36 1.47
C ALA A 10 -28.75 15.84 1.71
N TYR A 11 -29.83 15.14 1.31
CA TYR A 11 -29.88 13.68 1.39
C TYR A 11 -28.79 13.01 0.53
N LYS A 12 -28.62 13.44 -0.73
CA LYS A 12 -27.57 12.90 -1.62
C LYS A 12 -26.17 13.10 -1.06
N LEU A 13 -25.89 14.27 -0.50
CA LEU A 13 -24.59 14.55 0.10
C LEU A 13 -24.31 13.64 1.30
N LYS A 14 -25.31 13.37 2.14
CA LYS A 14 -25.18 12.41 3.25
C LYS A 14 -24.91 10.99 2.77
N GLN A 15 -25.58 10.54 1.70
CA GLN A 15 -25.33 9.23 1.12
C GLN A 15 -23.90 9.12 0.57
N LEU A 16 -23.46 10.14 -0.18
CA LEU A 16 -22.09 10.19 -0.69
C LEU A 16 -21.05 10.19 0.43
N GLN A 17 -21.31 10.90 1.53
CA GLN A 17 -20.45 10.89 2.71
C GLN A 17 -20.32 9.48 3.28
N TYR A 18 -21.45 8.78 3.48
CA TYR A 18 -21.46 7.41 3.97
C TYR A 18 -20.70 6.44 3.05
N ASP A 19 -20.90 6.56 1.74
CA ASP A 19 -20.21 5.73 0.75
C ASP A 19 -18.70 5.95 0.74
N LEU A 20 -18.26 7.21 0.92
CA LEU A 20 -16.84 7.55 1.01
C LEU A 20 -16.23 7.00 2.29
N ASP A 21 -16.90 7.14 3.43
CA ASP A 21 -16.42 6.61 4.71
C ASP A 21 -16.28 5.08 4.66
N LEU A 22 -17.23 4.39 4.00
CA LEU A 22 -17.15 2.95 3.79
C LEU A 22 -15.94 2.56 2.94
N LYS A 23 -15.70 3.25 1.83
CA LYS A 23 -14.54 2.99 0.95
C LYS A 23 -13.22 3.26 1.67
N LEU A 24 -13.13 4.34 2.44
CA LEU A 24 -11.94 4.64 3.24
C LEU A 24 -11.65 3.50 4.21
N LYS A 25 -12.66 3.03 4.95
CA LYS A 25 -12.50 1.91 5.87
C LYS A 25 -12.02 0.64 5.17
N GLN A 26 -12.58 0.32 4.00
CA GLN A 26 -12.16 -0.83 3.21
C GLN A 26 -10.71 -0.73 2.74
N HIS A 27 -10.27 0.47 2.33
CA HIS A 27 -8.89 0.70 1.93
C HIS A 27 -7.91 0.59 3.11
N THR A 28 -8.26 1.12 4.28
CA THR A 28 -7.46 0.97 5.50
C THR A 28 -7.32 -0.50 5.89
N GLU A 29 -8.41 -1.27 5.91
CA GLU A 29 -8.37 -2.69 6.23
C GLU A 29 -7.55 -3.49 5.19
N ALA A 30 -7.63 -3.12 3.91
CA ALA A 30 -6.85 -3.73 2.86
C ALA A 30 -5.34 -3.45 3.01
N ASP A 31 -4.96 -2.23 3.40
CA ASP A 31 -3.57 -1.84 3.62
C ASP A 31 -2.94 -2.57 4.82
N GLU A 32 -3.68 -2.69 5.92
CA GLU A 32 -3.25 -3.48 7.08
C GLU A 32 -3.01 -4.95 6.70
N LYS A 33 -3.95 -5.56 5.97
CA LYS A 33 -3.81 -6.94 5.45
C LYS A 33 -2.64 -7.07 4.48
N PHE A 34 -2.40 -6.07 3.65
CA PHE A 34 -1.28 -6.04 2.72
C PHE A 34 0.05 -6.05 3.49
N GLY A 35 0.21 -5.19 4.50
CA GLY A 35 1.41 -5.14 5.33
C GLY A 35 1.70 -6.48 6.02
N ILE A 36 0.68 -7.13 6.58
CA ILE A 36 0.80 -8.47 7.18
C ILE A 36 1.26 -9.49 6.13
N THR A 37 0.65 -9.46 4.94
CA THR A 37 0.95 -10.41 3.85
C THR A 37 2.37 -10.23 3.33
N VAL A 38 2.82 -9.00 3.12
CA VAL A 38 4.18 -8.69 2.66
C VAL A 38 5.21 -9.10 3.70
N ASN A 39 4.95 -8.81 4.99
CA ASN A 39 5.84 -9.25 6.06
C ASN A 39 5.95 -10.77 6.12
N TYR A 40 4.84 -11.50 6.01
CA TYR A 40 4.85 -12.96 5.94
C TYR A 40 5.63 -13.47 4.71
N LEU A 41 5.41 -12.88 3.53
CA LEU A 41 6.11 -13.23 2.30
C LEU A 41 7.62 -12.98 2.40
N LEU A 42 8.04 -11.86 2.98
CA LEU A 42 9.46 -11.55 3.18
C LEU A 42 10.10 -12.54 4.16
N ASN A 43 9.43 -12.87 5.27
CA ASN A 43 9.92 -13.88 6.20
C ASN A 43 10.02 -15.28 5.57
N LEU A 44 9.12 -15.61 4.63
CA LEU A 44 9.19 -16.84 3.87
C LEU A 44 10.37 -16.82 2.89
N ALA A 45 10.52 -15.73 2.14
CA ALA A 45 11.60 -15.55 1.16
C ALA A 45 12.99 -15.58 1.83
N SER A 46 13.16 -14.91 2.97
CA SER A 46 14.41 -14.90 3.73
C SER A 46 14.85 -16.29 4.20
N ARG A 47 13.90 -17.19 4.44
CA ARG A 47 14.16 -18.58 4.84
C ARG A 47 13.94 -19.58 3.71
N ALA A 48 13.76 -19.13 2.47
CA ALA A 48 13.37 -19.99 1.36
C ALA A 48 14.39 -21.10 1.10
N TYR A 49 15.68 -20.79 1.22
CA TYR A 49 16.76 -21.77 1.07
C TYR A 49 16.68 -22.88 2.13
N GLU A 50 16.56 -22.51 3.41
CA GLU A 50 16.46 -23.47 4.52
C GLU A 50 15.19 -24.33 4.44
N LEU A 51 14.05 -23.69 4.11
CA LEU A 51 12.78 -24.37 3.92
C LEU A 51 12.82 -25.33 2.73
N PHE A 52 13.49 -24.93 1.65
CA PHE A 52 13.68 -25.81 0.51
C PHE A 52 14.56 -26.98 0.93
N GLU A 53 15.74 -26.76 1.50
CA GLU A 53 16.68 -27.83 1.85
C GLU A 53 16.11 -28.87 2.82
N SER A 54 15.40 -28.41 3.85
CA SER A 54 14.75 -29.27 4.86
C SER A 54 13.48 -29.99 4.37
N SER A 55 12.94 -29.64 3.20
CA SER A 55 11.73 -30.24 2.65
C SER A 55 11.96 -31.62 2.02
N LYS A 56 10.89 -32.42 1.96
CA LYS A 56 10.93 -33.75 1.34
C LYS A 56 11.16 -33.64 -0.17
N ILE A 57 11.80 -34.65 -0.76
CA ILE A 57 12.09 -34.72 -2.21
C ILE A 57 10.86 -34.53 -3.08
N GLU A 58 9.70 -35.08 -2.68
CA GLU A 58 8.47 -34.90 -3.44
C GLU A 58 7.97 -33.45 -3.42
N GLN A 59 8.10 -32.74 -2.30
CA GLN A 59 7.75 -31.32 -2.21
C GLN A 59 8.69 -30.46 -3.06
N LYS A 60 9.99 -30.76 -3.04
CA LYS A 60 10.99 -30.10 -3.89
C LYS A 60 10.63 -30.27 -5.37
N ARG A 61 10.31 -31.50 -5.78
CA ARG A 61 9.90 -31.81 -7.16
C ARG A 61 8.61 -31.09 -7.55
N GLN A 62 7.60 -31.09 -6.67
CA GLN A 62 6.35 -30.37 -6.90
C GLN A 62 6.59 -28.87 -7.08
N LEU A 63 7.40 -28.25 -6.21
CA LEU A 63 7.72 -26.83 -6.31
C LEU A 63 8.45 -26.49 -7.61
N ILE A 64 9.43 -27.31 -8.01
CA ILE A 64 10.16 -27.12 -9.27
C ILE A 64 9.21 -27.22 -10.47
N ASN A 65 8.36 -28.25 -10.52
CA ASN A 65 7.40 -28.43 -11.62
C ASN A 65 6.31 -27.35 -11.64
N PHE A 66 6.00 -26.76 -10.49
CA PHE A 66 5.06 -25.66 -10.39
C PHE A 66 5.64 -24.36 -10.98
N LEU A 67 6.90 -24.07 -10.68
CA LEU A 67 7.57 -22.84 -11.14
C LEU A 67 8.12 -22.93 -12.57
N LEU A 68 8.70 -24.08 -12.93
CA LEU A 68 9.45 -24.28 -14.17
C LEU A 68 8.83 -25.36 -15.04
N SER A 69 8.97 -25.21 -16.36
CA SER A 69 8.63 -26.22 -17.37
C SER A 69 9.81 -26.44 -18.32
N ASN A 70 9.70 -27.50 -19.13
CA ASN A 70 10.67 -27.84 -20.19
C ASN A 70 12.13 -27.95 -19.71
N LEU A 71 12.34 -28.45 -18.48
CA LEU A 71 13.65 -28.65 -17.87
C LEU A 71 14.50 -29.61 -18.72
N ARG A 72 15.57 -29.08 -19.33
CA ARG A 72 16.49 -29.83 -20.18
C ARG A 72 17.94 -29.51 -19.79
N LEU A 73 18.72 -30.55 -19.52
CA LEU A 73 20.15 -30.40 -19.26
C LEU A 73 20.92 -30.49 -20.58
N LYS A 74 21.53 -29.38 -21.00
CA LYS A 74 22.42 -29.36 -22.17
C LYS A 74 23.87 -29.24 -21.67
N GLY A 75 24.53 -30.38 -21.50
CA GLY A 75 25.88 -30.45 -20.95
C GLY A 75 25.92 -29.96 -19.50
N LYS A 76 26.53 -28.79 -19.27
CA LYS A 76 26.64 -28.17 -17.93
C LYS A 76 25.56 -27.10 -17.65
N THR A 77 24.73 -26.78 -18.65
CA THR A 77 23.75 -25.69 -18.55
C THR A 77 22.33 -26.24 -18.49
N LEU A 78 21.54 -25.77 -17.53
CA LEU A 78 20.13 -26.10 -17.41
C LEU A 78 19.30 -25.11 -18.22
N LEU A 79 18.56 -25.61 -19.20
CA LEU A 79 17.56 -24.86 -19.95
C LEU A 79 16.19 -25.10 -19.32
N TYR A 80 15.45 -24.02 -19.06
CA TYR A 80 14.13 -24.06 -18.46
C TYR A 80 13.28 -22.91 -18.97
N ASP A 81 11.97 -23.13 -18.97
CA ASP A 81 10.98 -22.10 -19.18
C ASP A 81 10.28 -21.82 -17.85
N VAL A 82 9.94 -20.57 -17.57
CA VAL A 82 9.20 -20.20 -16.36
C VAL A 82 7.70 -20.23 -16.64
N ASN A 83 6.94 -20.87 -15.77
CA ASN A 83 5.49 -20.95 -15.91
C ASN A 83 4.85 -19.58 -15.60
N LYS A 84 3.76 -19.27 -16.30
CA LYS A 84 2.97 -18.07 -15.99
C LYS A 84 2.17 -18.28 -14.70
N PRO A 85 2.04 -17.26 -13.83
CA PRO A 85 2.42 -15.86 -14.03
C PRO A 85 3.83 -15.49 -13.49
N PHE A 86 4.68 -16.47 -13.16
CA PHE A 86 5.98 -16.22 -12.54
C PHE A 86 7.00 -15.59 -13.52
N ASP A 87 6.73 -15.67 -14.82
CA ASP A 87 7.47 -14.97 -15.87
C ASP A 87 7.45 -13.45 -15.69
N ALA A 88 6.31 -12.88 -15.26
CA ALA A 88 6.17 -11.46 -14.99
C ALA A 88 7.13 -10.99 -13.88
N ILE A 89 7.30 -11.80 -12.82
CA ILE A 89 8.21 -11.51 -11.71
C ILE A 89 9.66 -11.55 -12.19
N LEU A 90 10.02 -12.55 -13.00
CA LEU A 90 11.37 -12.66 -13.56
C LEU A 90 11.70 -11.49 -14.49
N ASN A 91 10.73 -11.05 -15.29
CA ASN A 91 10.90 -9.90 -16.19
C ASN A 91 10.91 -8.56 -15.43
N ALA A 92 10.18 -8.44 -14.33
CA ALA A 92 10.21 -7.25 -13.47
C ALA A 92 11.62 -6.98 -12.92
N ASN A 93 12.39 -8.02 -12.59
CA ASN A 93 13.78 -7.89 -12.14
C ASN A 93 14.71 -7.31 -13.23
N LYS A 94 14.39 -7.54 -14.51
CA LYS A 94 15.15 -6.94 -15.63
C LYS A 94 14.85 -5.46 -15.81
N CYS A 95 13.72 -4.98 -15.29
CA CYS A 95 13.37 -3.57 -15.27
C CYS A 95 14.06 -2.93 -14.05
N SER A 96 15.16 -2.21 -14.28
CA SER A 96 15.91 -1.45 -13.25
C SER A 96 15.14 -0.29 -12.60
N GLY A 97 13.80 -0.28 -12.72
CA GLY A 97 12.90 0.80 -12.37
C GLY A 97 11.77 0.34 -11.45
N LEU A 98 12.02 -0.59 -10.52
CA LEU A 98 11.18 -0.71 -9.33
C LEU A 98 11.42 0.52 -8.45
N ALA A 99 10.98 1.69 -8.93
CA ALA A 99 10.87 2.85 -8.09
C ALA A 99 9.90 2.51 -6.95
N PRO A 100 10.18 2.91 -5.70
CA PRO A 100 9.20 2.83 -4.64
C PRO A 100 7.90 3.47 -5.16
N ARG A 101 6.77 2.75 -5.09
CA ARG A 101 5.49 3.42 -5.31
C ARG A 101 5.40 4.50 -4.24
N VAL A 102 5.30 5.76 -4.66
CA VAL A 102 4.92 6.87 -3.80
C VAL A 102 3.62 6.46 -3.12
N GLY A 103 3.67 6.17 -1.83
CA GLY A 103 2.56 5.59 -1.07
C GLY A 103 2.93 4.46 -0.10
N LEU A 104 4.13 3.87 -0.19
CA LEU A 104 4.67 3.00 0.87
C LEU A 104 5.38 3.81 1.98
N GLU A 105 4.86 4.99 2.28
CA GLU A 105 5.29 5.78 3.44
C GLU A 105 4.42 5.33 4.63
N PRO A 106 4.98 5.06 5.82
CA PRO A 106 4.17 4.87 7.01
C PRO A 106 3.33 6.13 7.20
N THR A 107 2.02 6.01 6.94
CA THR A 107 1.08 7.10 7.18
C THR A 107 1.11 7.38 8.68
N THR A 108 1.72 8.50 9.05
CA THR A 108 1.74 9.10 10.40
C THR A 108 2.81 8.57 11.35
N LEU A 109 3.89 9.34 11.53
CA LEU A 109 4.33 9.85 12.84
C LEU A 109 5.18 11.12 12.65
N ARG A 110 4.55 12.30 12.63
CA ARG A 110 5.18 13.55 13.07
C ARG A 110 4.16 14.36 13.88
N LEU A 111 4.16 14.14 15.20
CA LEU A 111 3.61 15.12 16.13
C LEU A 111 4.66 16.24 16.27
N THR A 112 4.51 17.32 15.50
CA THR A 112 5.17 18.58 15.85
C THR A 112 4.14 19.47 16.51
N ALA A 113 4.09 19.40 17.85
CA ALA A 113 3.38 20.38 18.65
C ALA A 113 4.26 21.63 18.78
N GLU A 114 4.30 22.47 17.74
CA GLU A 114 4.80 23.85 17.89
C GLU A 114 3.95 24.79 17.04
N CYS A 115 2.75 25.08 17.53
CA CYS A 115 1.99 26.25 17.12
C CYS A 115 1.34 26.84 18.38
N SER A 116 2.18 27.41 19.23
CA SER A 116 1.74 28.46 20.14
C SER A 116 2.49 29.73 19.79
N THR A 117 1.77 30.72 19.26
CA THR A 117 1.65 32.08 19.81
C THR A 117 0.76 32.86 18.84
N ILE A 118 -0.43 33.26 19.29
CA ILE A 118 -1.24 34.29 18.64
C ILE A 118 -0.90 35.60 19.33
N GLU A 119 -0.31 36.54 18.58
CA GLU A 119 -0.17 37.93 18.98
C GLU A 119 -1.48 38.66 18.65
N LEU A 120 -2.15 39.18 19.67
CA LEU A 120 -3.33 40.04 19.50
C LEU A 120 -2.85 41.48 19.17
N PRO A 121 -3.44 42.18 18.19
CA PRO A 121 -3.17 43.60 18.01
C PRO A 121 -3.68 44.36 19.24
N GLY A 122 -2.78 45.05 19.93
CA GLY A 122 -3.10 45.92 21.05
C GLY A 122 -4.15 46.95 20.65
N ILE A 123 -5.23 47.01 21.43
CA ILE A 123 -6.25 48.05 21.30
C ILE A 123 -5.54 49.39 21.56
N LYS A 124 -5.43 50.21 20.51
CA LYS A 124 -5.08 51.62 20.69
C LYS A 124 -6.28 52.30 21.32
N ASP A 125 -6.13 52.69 22.57
CA ASP A 125 -7.03 53.60 23.26
C ASP A 125 -7.24 54.83 22.39
N SER A 126 -8.42 54.94 21.80
CA SER A 126 -8.86 56.13 21.08
C SER A 126 -9.36 57.15 22.11
N ASN A 127 -8.43 57.77 22.83
CA ASN A 127 -8.65 59.08 23.42
C ASN A 127 -8.21 60.12 22.39
N ASP A 128 -9.13 60.53 21.53
CA ASP A 128 -9.25 61.92 21.03
C ASP A 128 -10.37 62.00 19.98
N MET A 129 -11.53 62.54 20.39
CA MET A 129 -12.40 63.42 19.58
C MET A 129 -13.75 63.60 20.29
N LEU A 130 -13.81 64.56 21.21
CA LEU A 130 -14.99 65.41 21.40
C LEU A 130 -14.50 66.81 21.80
N LEU A 131 -14.36 67.66 20.79
CA LEU A 131 -14.50 69.11 20.90
C LEU A 131 -15.79 69.46 20.14
#